data_AF-A0A6A8MJJ1-F1
#
_entry.id   AF-A0A6A8MJJ1-F1
#
_cell.length_a   1.000
_cell.length_b   1.000
_cell.length_c   1.000
_cell.angle_alpha   90.00
_cell.angle_beta   90.00
_cell.angle_gamma   90.00
#
_symmetry.space_group_name_H-M   'P 1'
#
loop_
_entity.id
_entity.type
_entity.pdbx_description
1 polymer ?
#
loop_
_entity_poly.entity_id
_entity_poly.type
_entity_poly.pdbx_seq_one_letter_code
_entity_poly.pdbx_strand_id
1 'polypeptide(L)'
;GYNFLVNKPKDELEKEIQRICDVMHFPTQKIGKALGVTVESPFLDKNIIEFAKTIPSDFKIKEEGKKRHGKWILRKTFEKNIPMQIAWRDKSPMQDGAGTVGLTNLFNSVINDQMFLEKKKKIEETDSVIIRSKESMHYYEIYKNLYGAPIKNSGKRSCSYCNYNTENSKFCRMCGAFPI
;
A
#
# COMPACT_ATOMS: atom_id res chain seq x y z
N GLY A 1 -4.03 -10.43 -4.76
CA GLY A 1 -4.20 -11.10 -3.44
C GLY A 1 -4.31 -10.13 -2.27
N TYR A 2 -4.89 -8.95 -2.47
CA TYR A 2 -5.34 -8.10 -1.37
C TYR A 2 -6.73 -8.54 -0.94
N ASN A 3 -7.03 -8.51 0.36
CA ASN A 3 -8.32 -8.98 0.89
C ASN A 3 -9.49 -8.22 0.27
N PHE A 4 -9.32 -6.91 0.01
CA PHE A 4 -10.35 -6.11 -0.68
C PHE A 4 -10.61 -6.53 -2.13
N LEU A 5 -9.67 -7.22 -2.79
CA LEU A 5 -9.89 -7.79 -4.13
C LEU A 5 -10.57 -9.15 -4.05
N VAL A 6 -10.24 -9.94 -3.03
CA VAL A 6 -10.79 -11.30 -2.85
C VAL A 6 -12.31 -11.27 -2.72
N ASN A 7 -12.86 -10.23 -2.13
CA ASN A 7 -14.30 -10.12 -1.89
C ASN A 7 -15.04 -9.28 -2.95
N LYS A 8 -14.35 -8.83 -4.01
CA LYS A 8 -14.99 -8.01 -5.05
C LYS A 8 -15.88 -8.85 -5.98
N PRO A 9 -16.98 -8.27 -6.48
CA PRO A 9 -17.74 -8.80 -7.61
C PRO A 9 -16.86 -8.95 -8.87
N LYS A 10 -17.19 -9.93 -9.72
CA LYS A 10 -16.39 -10.29 -10.90
C LYS A 10 -16.34 -9.16 -11.94
N ASP A 11 -17.43 -8.44 -12.11
CA ASP A 11 -17.59 -7.31 -13.04
C ASP A 11 -16.71 -6.09 -12.69
N GLU A 12 -16.36 -5.93 -11.40
CA GLU A 12 -15.43 -4.90 -10.95
C GLU A 12 -13.98 -5.37 -10.85
N LEU A 13 -13.75 -6.68 -10.72
CA LEU A 13 -12.45 -7.24 -10.37
C LEU A 13 -11.38 -6.91 -11.43
N GLU A 14 -11.72 -7.06 -12.71
CA GLU A 14 -10.81 -6.89 -13.84
C GLU A 14 -10.34 -5.45 -13.96
N LYS A 15 -11.30 -4.52 -13.87
CA LYS A 15 -11.03 -3.08 -13.89
C LYS A 15 -10.13 -2.69 -12.73
N GLU A 16 -10.38 -3.23 -11.54
CA GLU A 16 -9.59 -2.91 -10.34
C GLU A 16 -8.19 -3.55 -10.39
N ILE A 17 -8.04 -4.77 -10.91
CA ILE A 17 -6.73 -5.40 -11.15
C ILE A 17 -5.92 -4.56 -12.13
N GLN A 18 -6.51 -4.18 -13.26
CA GLN A 18 -5.85 -3.36 -14.28
C GLN A 18 -5.39 -2.03 -13.68
N ARG A 19 -6.28 -1.33 -12.97
CA ARG A 19 -5.95 -0.08 -12.26
C ARG A 19 -4.77 -0.26 -11.32
N ILE A 20 -4.74 -1.32 -10.51
CA ILE A 20 -3.64 -1.59 -9.57
C ILE A 20 -2.34 -1.85 -10.32
N CYS A 21 -2.37 -2.58 -11.44
CA CYS A 21 -1.18 -2.78 -12.25
C CYS A 21 -0.64 -1.46 -12.84
N ASP A 22 -1.50 -0.51 -13.16
CA ASP A 22 -1.09 0.79 -13.71
C ASP A 22 -0.57 1.75 -12.63
N VAL A 23 -1.05 1.63 -11.39
CA VAL A 23 -0.68 2.55 -10.29
C VAL A 23 0.26 1.95 -9.24
N MET A 24 0.66 0.69 -9.36
CA MET A 24 1.53 0.05 -8.37
C MET A 24 2.86 0.78 -8.24
N HIS A 25 3.32 0.92 -7.00
CA HIS A 25 4.57 1.59 -6.68
C HIS A 25 5.24 0.84 -5.53
N PHE A 26 6.55 0.63 -5.66
CA PHE A 26 7.35 -0.07 -4.67
C PHE A 26 8.54 0.81 -4.28
N PRO A 27 8.69 1.19 -3.00
CA PRO A 27 9.85 1.95 -2.54
C PRO A 27 11.12 1.08 -2.46
N THR A 28 10.97 -0.26 -2.49
CA THR A 28 12.04 -1.24 -2.25
C THR A 28 13.25 -1.03 -3.14
N GLN A 29 13.06 -0.73 -4.43
CA GLN A 29 14.19 -0.51 -5.36
C GLN A 29 14.97 0.76 -5.00
N LYS A 30 14.29 1.83 -4.55
CA LYS A 30 14.95 3.07 -4.10
C LYS A 30 15.73 2.83 -2.80
N ILE A 31 15.13 2.10 -1.86
CA ILE A 31 15.77 1.74 -0.58
C ILE A 31 17.00 0.86 -0.84
N GLY A 32 16.86 -0.18 -1.66
CA GLY A 32 17.97 -1.05 -2.04
C GLY A 32 19.13 -0.27 -2.62
N LYS A 33 18.88 0.60 -3.62
CA LYS A 33 19.91 1.46 -4.21
C LYS A 33 20.61 2.34 -3.17
N ALA A 34 19.87 2.95 -2.24
CA ALA A 34 20.43 3.78 -1.19
C ALA A 34 21.33 2.99 -0.22
N LEU A 35 21.08 1.70 -0.07
CA LEU A 35 21.86 0.78 0.78
C LEU A 35 22.96 0.03 0.01
N GLY A 36 23.16 0.30 -1.28
CA GLY A 36 24.10 -0.45 -2.11
C GLY A 36 23.66 -1.89 -2.42
N VAL A 37 22.37 -2.19 -2.28
CA VAL A 37 21.78 -3.51 -2.50
C VAL A 37 20.99 -3.53 -3.81
N THR A 38 21.33 -4.45 -4.70
CA THR A 38 20.54 -4.70 -5.92
C THR A 38 19.30 -5.51 -5.58
N VAL A 39 18.12 -4.98 -5.93
CA VAL A 39 16.82 -5.63 -5.68
C VAL A 39 16.26 -6.17 -7.00
N GLU A 40 16.14 -7.48 -7.10
CA GLU A 40 15.44 -8.13 -8.20
C GLU A 40 13.97 -8.35 -7.87
N SER A 41 13.09 -8.19 -8.86
CA SER A 41 11.64 -8.36 -8.67
C SER A 41 11.03 -9.13 -9.85
N PRO A 42 11.18 -10.47 -9.90
CA PRO A 42 10.75 -11.27 -11.05
C PRO A 42 9.26 -11.12 -11.41
N PHE A 43 8.38 -10.91 -10.42
CA PHE A 43 6.96 -10.65 -10.66
C PHE A 43 6.66 -9.30 -11.32
N LEU A 44 7.63 -8.39 -11.37
CA LEU A 44 7.53 -7.10 -12.06
C LEU A 44 8.20 -7.14 -13.45
N ASP A 45 8.72 -8.29 -13.87
CA ASP A 45 9.19 -8.47 -15.24
C ASP A 45 8.04 -8.23 -16.23
N LYS A 46 8.33 -7.51 -17.32
CA LYS A 46 7.32 -7.12 -18.30
C LYS A 46 6.64 -8.34 -18.93
N ASN A 47 7.39 -9.40 -19.25
CA ASN A 47 6.83 -10.60 -19.86
C ASN A 47 5.92 -11.33 -18.88
N ILE A 48 6.30 -11.36 -17.59
CA ILE A 48 5.48 -11.94 -16.53
C ILE A 48 4.19 -11.13 -16.32
N ILE A 49 4.26 -9.80 -16.32
CA ILE A 49 3.08 -8.94 -16.20
C ILE A 49 2.14 -9.13 -17.39
N GLU A 50 2.66 -9.11 -18.62
CA GLU A 50 1.84 -9.29 -19.82
C GLU A 50 1.21 -10.68 -19.87
N PHE A 51 1.95 -11.73 -19.52
CA PHE A 51 1.37 -13.06 -19.34
C PHE A 51 0.29 -13.07 -18.25
N ALA A 52 0.52 -12.45 -17.10
CA ALA A 52 -0.46 -12.41 -16.02
C ALA A 52 -1.75 -11.66 -16.39
N LYS A 53 -1.69 -10.71 -17.34
CA LYS A 53 -2.87 -10.00 -17.86
C LYS A 53 -3.77 -10.89 -18.72
N THR A 54 -3.22 -11.88 -19.43
CA THR A 54 -4.03 -12.80 -20.25
C THR A 54 -4.79 -13.84 -19.42
N ILE A 55 -4.39 -14.06 -18.17
CA ILE A 55 -5.05 -15.01 -17.27
C ILE A 55 -6.41 -14.44 -16.79
N PRO A 56 -7.53 -15.17 -16.96
CA PRO A 56 -8.84 -14.74 -16.45
C PRO A 56 -8.88 -14.53 -14.93
N SER A 57 -9.68 -13.59 -14.43
CA SER A 57 -9.91 -13.36 -12.99
C SER A 57 -10.16 -14.61 -12.19
N ASP A 58 -10.94 -15.53 -12.76
CA ASP A 58 -11.47 -16.68 -12.03
C ASP A 58 -10.36 -17.67 -11.68
N PHE A 59 -9.20 -17.56 -12.33
CA PHE A 59 -7.97 -18.26 -11.95
C PHE A 59 -7.12 -17.46 -10.96
N LYS A 60 -7.28 -16.14 -10.90
CA LYS A 60 -6.60 -15.28 -9.92
C LYS A 60 -7.30 -15.34 -8.57
N ILE A 61 -8.63 -15.43 -8.55
CA ILE A 61 -9.48 -15.50 -7.37
C ILE A 61 -10.54 -16.57 -7.60
N LYS A 62 -10.45 -17.67 -6.84
CA LYS A 62 -11.34 -18.83 -7.00
C LYS A 62 -11.78 -19.38 -5.65
N GLU A 63 -12.94 -20.01 -5.62
CA GLU A 63 -13.39 -20.81 -4.49
C GLU A 63 -12.71 -22.18 -4.52
N GLU A 64 -12.20 -22.60 -3.37
CA GLU A 64 -11.69 -23.95 -3.13
C GLU A 64 -12.16 -24.42 -1.75
N GLY A 65 -12.93 -25.51 -1.74
CA GLY A 65 -13.69 -25.91 -0.56
C GLY A 65 -14.69 -24.82 -0.16
N LYS A 66 -14.63 -24.37 1.10
CA LYS A 66 -15.52 -23.33 1.65
C LYS A 66 -14.90 -21.93 1.66
N LYS A 67 -13.77 -21.72 0.98
CA LYS A 67 -13.01 -20.48 1.07
C LYS A 67 -12.66 -19.93 -0.31
N ARG A 68 -12.79 -18.61 -0.46
CA ARG A 68 -12.35 -17.87 -1.64
C ARG A 68 -10.87 -17.50 -1.48
N HIS A 69 -10.03 -18.02 -2.36
CA HIS A 69 -8.59 -17.81 -2.33
C HIS A 69 -8.16 -16.83 -3.41
N GLY A 70 -7.44 -15.78 -3.00
CA GLY A 70 -6.65 -14.99 -3.93
C GLY A 70 -5.34 -15.68 -4.29
N LYS A 71 -4.79 -15.31 -5.45
CA LYS A 71 -3.57 -15.91 -6.04
C LYS A 71 -3.74 -17.40 -6.35
N TRP A 72 -4.96 -17.85 -6.62
CA TRP A 72 -5.30 -19.27 -6.70
C TRP A 72 -4.41 -20.04 -7.70
N ILE A 73 -4.25 -19.51 -8.91
CA ILE A 73 -3.38 -20.13 -9.93
C ILE A 73 -1.94 -20.31 -9.45
N LEU A 74 -1.36 -19.30 -8.77
CA LEU A 74 -0.01 -19.42 -8.22
C LEU A 74 0.07 -20.50 -7.14
N ARG A 75 -0.95 -20.61 -6.29
CA ARG A 75 -0.99 -21.66 -5.26
C ARG A 75 -0.99 -23.04 -5.91
N LYS A 76 -1.84 -23.25 -6.93
CA LYS A 76 -1.90 -24.50 -7.68
C LYS A 76 -0.63 -24.84 -8.44
N THR A 77 0.04 -23.85 -9.03
CA THR A 77 1.32 -24.04 -9.73
C THR A 77 2.39 -24.61 -8.79
N PHE A 78 2.44 -24.15 -7.52
CA PHE A 78 3.54 -24.47 -6.61
C PHE A 78 3.17 -25.41 -5.45
N GLU A 79 1.91 -25.84 -5.29
CA GLU A 79 1.48 -26.66 -4.13
C GLU A 79 2.21 -28.00 -4.02
N LYS A 80 2.81 -28.49 -5.11
CA LYS A 80 3.65 -29.70 -5.13
C LYS A 80 5.13 -29.42 -4.91
N ASN A 81 5.57 -28.17 -4.99
CA ASN A 81 6.97 -27.76 -4.89
C ASN A 81 7.34 -27.22 -3.49
N ILE A 82 6.35 -26.76 -2.72
CA ILE A 82 6.54 -26.21 -1.37
C ILE A 82 5.55 -26.84 -0.39
N PRO A 83 5.82 -26.81 0.94
CA PRO A 83 4.91 -27.39 1.92
C PRO A 83 3.49 -26.84 1.78
N MET A 84 2.50 -27.73 1.88
CA MET A 84 1.07 -27.42 1.70
C MET A 84 0.63 -26.22 2.55
N GLN A 85 1.08 -26.17 3.81
CA GLN A 85 0.81 -25.09 4.75
C GLN A 85 1.32 -23.71 4.29
N ILE A 86 2.40 -23.67 3.49
CA ILE A 86 2.95 -22.44 2.90
C ILE A 86 2.21 -22.09 1.62
N ALA A 87 1.97 -23.08 0.75
CA ALA A 87 1.23 -22.90 -0.50
C ALA A 87 -0.18 -22.33 -0.26
N TRP A 88 -0.85 -22.76 0.81
CA TRP A 88 -2.21 -22.36 1.15
C TRP A 88 -2.32 -21.38 2.31
N ARG A 89 -1.19 -20.82 2.77
CA ARG A 89 -1.16 -19.82 3.83
C ARG A 89 -2.01 -18.59 3.48
N ASP A 90 -2.73 -18.09 4.48
CA ASP A 90 -3.48 -16.86 4.36
C ASP A 90 -2.57 -15.63 4.19
N LYS A 91 -3.12 -14.61 3.55
CA LYS A 91 -2.44 -13.33 3.37
C LYS A 91 -2.49 -12.57 4.69
N SER A 92 -1.33 -12.32 5.27
CA SER A 92 -1.13 -11.35 6.36
C SER A 92 -0.65 -10.02 5.78
N PRO A 93 -1.13 -8.86 6.27
CA PRO A 93 -0.50 -7.58 6.02
C PRO A 93 0.99 -7.58 6.42
N MET A 94 1.79 -6.77 5.73
CA MET A 94 3.25 -6.74 5.95
C MET A 94 3.61 -6.24 7.34
N GLN A 95 2.89 -5.23 7.83
CA GLN A 95 3.09 -4.66 9.16
C GLN A 95 2.82 -5.68 10.28
N ASP A 96 1.83 -6.57 10.08
CA ASP A 96 1.52 -7.63 11.05
C ASP A 96 2.63 -8.68 11.02
N GLY A 97 3.04 -9.10 9.82
CA GLY A 97 4.11 -10.09 9.65
C GLY A 97 5.49 -9.62 10.13
N ALA A 98 5.76 -8.31 10.07
CA ALA A 98 7.01 -7.70 10.53
C ALA A 98 6.94 -7.21 11.99
N GLY A 99 5.77 -7.27 12.65
CA GLY A 99 5.59 -6.79 14.02
C GLY A 99 5.59 -5.26 14.17
N THR A 100 5.48 -4.49 13.08
CA THR A 100 5.54 -3.03 13.13
C THR A 100 4.24 -2.36 13.59
N VAL A 101 3.17 -3.13 13.80
CA VAL A 101 1.92 -2.66 14.40
C VAL A 101 2.15 -1.99 15.77
N GLY A 102 3.19 -2.42 16.50
CA GLY A 102 3.58 -1.81 17.76
C GLY A 102 4.00 -0.34 17.67
N LEU A 103 4.42 0.14 16.48
CA LEU A 103 4.81 1.54 16.29
C LEU A 103 3.64 2.50 16.53
N THR A 104 2.44 2.17 16.07
CA THR A 104 1.26 3.00 16.31
C THR A 104 1.00 3.14 17.81
N ASN A 105 1.14 2.05 18.58
CA ASN A 105 0.99 2.07 20.04
C ASN A 105 2.09 2.87 20.72
N LEU A 106 3.34 2.73 20.26
CA LEU A 106 4.47 3.52 20.75
C LEU A 106 4.22 5.02 20.55
N PHE A 107 3.84 5.45 19.35
CA PHE A 107 3.55 6.87 19.11
C PHE A 107 2.37 7.36 19.95
N ASN A 108 1.35 6.52 20.15
CA ASN A 108 0.22 6.86 21.00
C ASN A 108 0.61 7.04 22.47
N SER A 109 1.62 6.33 22.98
CA SER A 109 2.08 6.43 24.36
C SER A 109 3.08 7.57 24.58
N VAL A 110 4.00 7.82 23.63
CA VAL A 110 5.07 8.82 23.81
C VAL A 110 4.65 10.25 23.43
N ILE A 111 3.65 10.40 22.55
CA ILE A 111 3.15 11.71 22.12
C ILE A 111 1.95 12.07 22.98
N ASN A 112 2.04 13.16 23.73
CA ASN A 112 0.93 13.69 24.52
C ASN A 112 -0.22 14.21 23.63
N ASP A 113 -1.47 14.01 24.05
CA ASP A 113 -2.66 14.40 23.27
C ASP A 113 -2.79 15.91 23.06
N GLN A 114 -2.50 16.71 24.08
CA GLN A 114 -2.55 18.17 23.98
C GLN A 114 -1.52 18.67 22.94
N MET A 115 -0.29 18.17 23.05
CA MET A 115 0.77 18.49 22.07
C MET A 115 0.38 18.04 20.66
N PHE A 116 -0.23 16.86 20.52
CA PHE A 116 -0.70 16.36 19.23
C PHE A 116 -1.76 17.28 18.61
N LEU A 117 -2.76 17.71 19.38
CA LEU A 117 -3.83 18.59 18.91
C LEU A 117 -3.29 19.97 18.48
N GLU A 118 -2.41 20.55 19.28
CA GLU A 118 -1.77 21.85 18.98
C GLU A 118 -0.94 21.79 17.70
N LYS A 119 -0.06 20.77 17.58
CA LYS A 119 0.76 20.58 16.38
C LYS A 119 -0.09 20.28 15.15
N LYS A 120 -1.09 19.40 15.27
CA LYS A 120 -2.02 19.08 14.18
C LYS A 120 -2.70 20.34 13.65
N LYS A 121 -3.23 21.18 14.54
CA LYS A 121 -3.89 22.45 14.17
C LYS A 121 -2.91 23.38 13.46
N LYS A 122 -1.70 23.57 14.02
CA LYS A 122 -0.67 24.41 13.41
C LYS A 122 -0.25 23.92 12.02
N ILE A 123 -0.09 22.61 11.83
CA ILE A 123 0.26 22.01 10.53
C ILE A 123 -0.86 22.25 9.51
N GLU A 124 -2.12 22.09 9.91
CA GLU A 124 -3.27 22.34 9.05
C GLU A 124 -3.34 23.82 8.61
N GLU A 125 -3.12 24.75 9.53
CA GLU A 125 -3.13 26.19 9.26
C GLU A 125 -1.94 26.64 8.40
N THR A 126 -0.73 26.13 8.67
CA THR A 126 0.50 26.61 8.02
C THR A 126 0.82 25.90 6.72
N ASP A 127 0.54 24.59 6.64
CA ASP A 127 0.97 23.75 5.52
C ASP A 127 -0.23 23.24 4.69
N SER A 128 -1.46 23.51 5.12
CA SER A 128 -2.68 22.93 4.52
C SER A 128 -2.65 21.39 4.47
N VAL A 129 -2.06 20.76 5.49
CA VAL A 129 -1.94 19.31 5.64
C VAL A 129 -2.79 18.83 6.84
N ILE A 130 -3.63 17.83 6.60
CA ILE A 130 -4.49 17.22 7.62
C ILE A 130 -3.81 15.95 8.17
N ILE A 131 -3.36 16.03 9.42
CA ILE A 131 -2.76 14.91 10.16
C ILE A 131 -3.85 14.00 10.76
N ARG A 132 -3.72 12.68 10.54
CA ARG A 132 -4.74 11.68 10.90
C ARG A 132 -4.43 10.91 12.17
N SER A 133 -3.16 10.79 12.53
CA SER A 133 -2.68 10.06 13.71
C SER A 133 -1.37 10.63 14.22
N LYS A 134 -1.02 10.34 15.48
CA LYS A 134 0.27 10.68 16.10
C LYS A 134 1.45 10.13 15.30
N GLU A 135 1.34 8.91 14.80
CA GLU A 135 2.32 8.31 13.90
C GLU A 135 2.49 9.11 12.60
N SER A 136 1.38 9.47 11.93
CA SER A 136 1.46 10.28 10.70
C SER A 136 2.02 11.68 10.94
N MET A 137 1.78 12.27 12.12
CA MET A 137 2.39 13.53 12.53
C MET A 137 3.91 13.41 12.59
N HIS A 138 4.40 12.37 13.25
CA HIS A 138 5.83 12.14 13.42
C HIS A 138 6.54 12.00 12.06
N TYR A 139 6.00 11.19 11.15
CA TYR A 139 6.56 11.04 9.81
C TYR A 139 6.49 12.34 8.99
N TYR A 140 5.40 13.11 9.15
CA TYR A 140 5.26 14.39 8.48
C TYR A 140 6.27 15.43 8.96
N GLU A 141 6.53 15.52 10.27
CA GLU A 141 7.52 16.44 10.82
C GLU A 141 8.93 16.13 10.28
N ILE A 142 9.31 14.85 10.20
CA ILE A 142 10.58 14.43 9.58
C ILE A 142 10.62 14.85 8.10
N TYR A 143 9.55 14.56 7.36
CA TYR A 143 9.45 14.95 5.95
C TYR A 143 9.60 16.46 5.78
N LYS A 144 8.85 17.26 6.55
CA LYS A 144 8.86 18.73 6.48
C LYS A 144 10.25 19.30 6.79
N ASN A 145 10.96 18.73 7.76
CA ASN A 145 12.30 19.16 8.09
C ASN A 145 13.31 18.90 6.96
N LEU A 146 13.12 17.82 6.20
CA LEU A 146 14.04 17.44 5.11
C LEU A 146 13.70 18.09 3.77
N TYR A 147 12.40 18.30 3.49
CA TYR A 147 11.91 18.67 2.15
C TYR A 147 11.00 19.89 2.12
N GLY A 148 10.67 20.46 3.28
CA GLY A 148 9.69 21.55 3.40
C GLY A 148 8.24 21.08 3.30
N ALA A 149 7.31 22.03 3.39
CA ALA A 149 5.88 21.76 3.29
C ALA A 149 5.48 21.39 1.84
N PRO A 150 4.54 20.45 1.65
CA PRO A 150 4.08 20.07 0.31
C PRO A 150 3.30 21.22 -0.34
N ILE A 151 3.61 21.52 -1.61
CA ILE A 151 2.93 22.56 -2.39
C ILE A 151 1.83 21.93 -3.24
N LYS A 152 0.64 22.54 -3.25
CA LYS A 152 -0.48 22.11 -4.10
C LYS A 152 -0.18 22.43 -5.57
N ASN A 153 -0.06 21.39 -6.39
CA ASN A 153 0.13 21.55 -7.83
C ASN A 153 -1.21 21.82 -8.53
N SER A 154 -1.37 23.01 -9.10
CA SER A 154 -2.52 23.39 -9.93
C SER A 154 -2.61 22.49 -11.16
N GLY A 155 -3.73 21.78 -11.34
CA GLY A 155 -4.04 21.01 -12.56
C GLY A 155 -3.90 19.48 -12.48
N LYS A 156 -3.53 18.91 -11.32
CA LYS A 156 -3.50 17.45 -11.11
C LYS A 156 -4.38 17.04 -9.93
N ARG A 157 -4.96 15.83 -9.97
CA ARG A 157 -5.70 15.26 -8.83
C ARG A 157 -4.74 15.16 -7.63
N SER A 158 -5.10 15.81 -6.53
CA SER A 158 -4.30 15.87 -5.31
C SER A 158 -5.00 15.18 -4.14
N CYS A 159 -4.21 14.60 -3.24
CA CYS A 159 -4.71 14.06 -1.98
C CYS A 159 -5.34 15.16 -1.13
N SER A 160 -6.58 14.97 -0.67
CA SER A 160 -7.29 15.89 0.22
C SER A 160 -6.60 16.13 1.56
N TYR A 161 -5.73 15.21 1.99
CA TYR A 161 -5.05 15.31 3.28
C TYR A 161 -3.68 15.96 3.21
N CYS A 162 -2.94 15.84 2.11
CA CYS A 162 -1.53 16.29 2.07
C CYS A 162 -1.13 16.99 0.78
N ASN A 163 -2.09 17.28 -0.09
CA ASN A 163 -1.92 17.96 -1.38
C ASN A 163 -0.98 17.24 -2.38
N TYR A 164 -0.45 16.07 -2.03
CA TYR A 164 0.40 15.28 -2.92
C TYR A 164 -0.37 14.85 -4.18
N ASN A 165 0.29 14.85 -5.33
CA ASN A 165 -0.31 14.39 -6.60
C ASN A 165 -0.60 12.88 -6.54
N THR A 166 -1.86 12.50 -6.73
CA THR A 166 -2.30 11.11 -6.62
C THR A 166 -2.54 10.45 -7.96
N GLU A 167 -2.47 11.19 -9.07
CA GLU A 167 -2.78 10.68 -10.41
C GLU A 167 -4.11 9.91 -10.40
N ASN A 168 -4.12 8.66 -10.87
CA ASN A 168 -5.29 7.75 -10.87
C ASN A 168 -5.31 6.79 -9.66
N SER A 169 -4.49 7.05 -8.65
CA SER A 169 -4.42 6.21 -7.46
C SER A 169 -5.59 6.49 -6.51
N LYS A 170 -6.21 5.42 -5.99
CA LYS A 170 -7.16 5.47 -4.87
C LYS A 170 -6.48 5.55 -3.50
N PHE A 171 -5.14 5.52 -3.46
CA PHE A 171 -4.34 5.64 -2.24
C PHE A 171 -3.28 6.73 -2.39
N CYS A 172 -3.03 7.49 -1.33
CA CYS A 172 -1.98 8.50 -1.34
C CYS A 172 -0.61 7.85 -1.05
N ARG A 173 0.33 7.98 -1.98
CA ARG A 173 1.72 7.48 -1.83
C ARG A 173 2.53 8.25 -0.77
N MET A 174 2.11 9.46 -0.44
CA MET A 174 2.80 10.32 0.54
C MET A 174 2.32 10.06 1.97
N CYS A 175 1.02 10.25 2.24
CA CYS A 175 0.49 10.15 3.60
C CYS A 175 -0.24 8.83 3.91
N GLY A 176 -0.29 7.89 2.97
CA GLY A 176 -0.94 6.59 3.15
C GLY A 176 -2.46 6.64 3.29
N ALA A 177 -3.11 7.75 2.90
CA ALA A 177 -4.57 7.85 2.95
C ALA A 177 -5.23 6.92 1.92
N PHE A 178 -6.26 6.19 2.34
CA PHE A 178 -7.08 5.33 1.50
C PHE A 178 -8.47 5.16 2.17
N PRO A 179 -9.58 5.32 1.42
CA PRO A 179 -9.65 5.79 0.04
C PRO A 179 -9.41 7.31 -0.08
N ILE A 180 -9.06 7.77 -1.29
CA ILE A 180 -8.91 9.18 -1.71
C ILE A 180 -9.49 9.40 -3.11
#